data_AF-A0A9W9ZWN6-F1
#
_entry.id   AF-A0A9W9ZWN6-F1
#
_cell.length_a   1.000
_cell.length_b   1.000
_cell.length_c   1.000
_cell.angle_alpha   90.00
_cell.angle_beta   90.00
_cell.angle_gamma   90.00
#
_symmetry.space_group_name_H-M   'P 1'
#
loop_
_entity.id
_entity.type
_entity.pdbx_description
1 polymer ?
#
loop_
_entity_poly.entity_id
_entity_poly.type
_entity_poly.pdbx_seq_one_letter_code
_entity_poly.pdbx_strand_id
1 'polypeptide(L)'
;MAEDSVDEVCEFLDKRGLDQDVVAKFRSEKMDVEAVSHSTDDVLEDLGLTKTGDRVSLRAFCQTIPVTEKAGESKDGIRGIFQ
;
A
#
# COMPACT_ATOMS: atom_id res chain seq x y z
N MET A 1 9.46 -18.65 -3.69
CA MET A 1 8.84 -18.10 -2.48
C MET A 1 8.97 -16.58 -2.52
N ALA A 2 8.29 -15.92 -3.47
CA ALA A 2 8.32 -14.46 -3.63
C ALA A 2 6.94 -13.91 -4.03
N GLU A 3 5.89 -14.75 -3.96
CA GLU A 3 4.54 -14.39 -4.42
C GLU A 3 3.67 -13.83 -3.28
N ASP A 4 3.97 -14.18 -2.02
CA ASP A 4 3.20 -13.74 -0.85
C ASP A 4 3.22 -12.21 -0.69
N SER A 5 4.34 -11.57 -0.97
CA SER A 5 4.52 -10.12 -0.83
C SER A 5 3.78 -9.28 -1.88
N VAL A 6 3.59 -9.81 -3.08
CA VAL A 6 2.83 -9.13 -4.14
C VAL A 6 1.33 -9.16 -3.81
N ASP A 7 0.85 -10.28 -3.28
CA ASP A 7 -0.55 -10.43 -2.88
C ASP A 7 -0.88 -9.52 -1.68
N GLU A 8 0.04 -9.34 -0.73
CA GLU A 8 -0.10 -8.35 0.36
C GLU A 8 -0.25 -6.91 -0.14
N VAL A 9 0.59 -6.50 -1.11
CA VAL A 9 0.48 -5.18 -1.76
C VAL A 9 -0.86 -5.05 -2.48
N CYS A 10 -1.26 -6.06 -3.25
CA CYS A 10 -2.54 -6.04 -3.96
C CYS A 10 -3.74 -5.95 -3.01
N GLU A 11 -3.73 -6.71 -1.91
CA GLU A 11 -4.79 -6.70 -0.89
C GLU A 11 -4.85 -5.35 -0.18
N PHE A 12 -3.71 -4.73 0.09
CA PHE A 12 -3.65 -3.38 0.66
C PHE A 12 -4.29 -2.34 -0.27
N LEU A 13 -4.00 -2.42 -1.58
CA LEU A 13 -4.56 -1.52 -2.58
C LEU A 13 -6.09 -1.73 -2.72
N ASP A 14 -6.55 -2.99 -2.72
CA ASP A 14 -7.97 -3.35 -2.77
C ASP A 14 -8.73 -2.85 -1.52
N LYS A 15 -8.18 -3.05 -0.32
CA LYS A 15 -8.75 -2.54 0.95
C LYS A 15 -8.88 -1.02 0.98
N ARG A 16 -8.01 -0.30 0.28
CA ARG A 16 -8.09 1.15 0.13
C ARG A 16 -9.18 1.60 -0.85
N GLY A 17 -9.74 0.68 -1.64
CA GLY A 17 -10.72 0.99 -2.67
C GLY A 17 -10.09 1.61 -3.91
N LEU A 18 -8.85 1.25 -4.23
CA LEU A 18 -8.25 1.60 -5.52
C LEU A 18 -8.88 0.79 -6.65
N ASP A 19 -8.83 1.34 -7.86
CA ASP A 19 -9.33 0.66 -9.05
C ASP A 19 -8.64 -0.69 -9.26
N GLN A 20 -9.42 -1.71 -9.65
CA GLN A 20 -8.86 -3.03 -9.94
C GLN A 20 -7.87 -3.01 -11.10
N ASP A 21 -7.93 -2.01 -11.98
CA ASP A 21 -6.94 -1.79 -13.04
C ASP A 21 -5.55 -1.50 -12.43
N VAL A 22 -5.50 -0.69 -11.37
CA VAL A 22 -4.27 -0.39 -10.61
C VAL A 22 -3.79 -1.67 -9.94
N VAL A 23 -4.66 -2.38 -9.21
CA VAL A 23 -4.28 -3.64 -8.53
C VAL A 23 -3.75 -4.68 -9.54
N ALA A 24 -4.39 -4.80 -10.71
CA ALA A 24 -3.97 -5.71 -11.77
C ALA A 24 -2.60 -5.31 -12.35
N LYS A 25 -2.32 -4.02 -12.52
CA LYS A 25 -0.99 -3.52 -12.94
C LYS A 25 0.08 -3.86 -11.92
N PHE A 26 -0.18 -3.60 -10.63
CA PHE A 26 0.75 -3.96 -9.55
C PHE A 26 1.07 -5.45 -9.54
N ARG A 27 0.05 -6.30 -9.73
CA ARG A 27 0.24 -7.75 -9.85
C ARG A 27 0.99 -8.16 -11.11
N SER A 28 0.71 -7.52 -12.24
CA SER A 28 1.35 -7.80 -13.53
C SER A 28 2.83 -7.43 -13.53
N GLU A 29 3.17 -6.29 -12.94
CA GLU A 29 4.56 -5.83 -12.74
C GLU A 29 5.26 -6.54 -11.57
N LYS A 30 4.54 -7.40 -10.83
CA LYS A 30 5.03 -8.09 -9.63
C LYS A 30 5.63 -7.12 -8.63
N MET A 31 4.92 -6.01 -8.38
CA MET A 31 5.30 -5.03 -7.37
C MET A 31 5.12 -5.62 -5.97
N ASP A 32 6.20 -6.20 -5.46
CA ASP A 32 6.32 -6.65 -4.07
C ASP A 32 6.76 -5.50 -3.15
N VAL A 33 6.81 -5.78 -1.85
CA VAL A 33 7.18 -4.81 -0.79
C VAL A 33 8.52 -4.13 -1.06
N GLU A 34 9.50 -4.89 -1.55
CA GLU A 34 10.85 -4.43 -1.84
C GLU A 34 10.84 -3.59 -3.12
N ALA A 35 10.19 -4.08 -4.18
CA ALA A 35 10.03 -3.34 -5.42
C ALA A 35 9.34 -1.97 -5.21
N VAL A 36 8.30 -1.91 -4.38
CA VAL A 36 7.63 -0.66 -4.02
C VAL A 36 8.54 0.27 -3.21
N SER A 37 9.34 -0.28 -2.30
CA SER A 37 10.31 0.49 -1.51
C SER A 37 11.42 1.10 -2.39
N HIS A 38 11.85 0.36 -3.41
CA HIS A 38 12.87 0.78 -4.37
C HIS A 38 12.32 1.64 -5.53
N SER A 39 11.01 1.61 -5.76
CA SER A 39 10.36 2.39 -6.81
C SER A 39 10.29 3.88 -6.47
N THR A 40 10.42 4.70 -7.50
CA THR A 40 10.22 6.15 -7.40
C THR A 40 8.74 6.52 -7.46
N ASP A 41 8.45 7.76 -7.07
CA ASP A 41 7.09 8.28 -7.02
C ASP A 41 6.43 8.29 -8.40
N ASP A 42 7.22 8.54 -9.46
CA ASP A 42 6.79 8.49 -10.87
C ASP A 42 6.33 7.08 -11.30
N VAL A 43 7.05 6.03 -10.89
CA VAL A 43 6.69 4.64 -11.23
C VAL A 43 5.36 4.28 -10.57
N LEU A 44 5.20 4.64 -9.29
CA LEU A 44 3.95 4.43 -8.58
C LEU A 44 2.79 5.21 -9.23
N GLU A 45 3.04 6.43 -9.72
CA GLU A 45 2.04 7.22 -10.47
C GLU A 45 1.65 6.58 -11.80
N ASP A 46 2.60 6.04 -12.56
CA ASP A 46 2.36 5.35 -13.84
C ASP A 46 1.51 4.08 -13.65
N LEU A 47 1.74 3.37 -12.54
CA LEU A 47 0.93 2.23 -12.12
C LEU A 47 -0.50 2.63 -11.71
N GLY A 48 -0.73 3.90 -11.39
CA GLY A 48 -2.05 4.47 -11.09
C GLY A 48 -2.19 5.09 -9.68
N LEU A 49 -1.12 5.09 -8.87
CA LEU A 49 -1.10 5.76 -7.57
C LEU A 49 -0.86 7.28 -7.71
N THR A 50 -1.80 7.95 -8.36
CA THR A 50 -1.79 9.41 -8.54
C THR A 50 -1.91 10.18 -7.22
N LYS A 51 -2.59 9.58 -6.25
CA LYS A 51 -2.82 10.19 -4.93
C LYS A 51 -1.59 10.02 -4.04
N THR A 52 -1.01 11.13 -3.60
CA THR A 52 0.13 11.16 -2.66
C THR A 52 -0.18 10.39 -1.38
N GLY A 53 -1.42 10.48 -0.87
CA GLY A 53 -1.83 9.74 0.33
C GLY A 53 -1.76 8.22 0.18
N ASP A 54 -2.07 7.68 -1.00
CA ASP A 54 -1.96 6.25 -1.28
C ASP A 54 -0.50 5.81 -1.37
N ARG A 55 0.37 6.60 -2.04
CA ARG A 55 1.81 6.33 -2.11
C ARG A 55 2.48 6.33 -0.74
N VAL A 56 2.19 7.34 0.08
CA VAL A 56 2.75 7.45 1.44
C VAL A 56 2.28 6.29 2.30
N SER A 57 0.99 5.93 2.26
CA SER A 57 0.50 4.79 3.03
C SER A 57 1.01 3.45 2.51
N LEU A 58 1.17 3.28 1.21
CA LEU A 58 1.75 2.07 0.64
C LEU A 58 3.22 1.92 1.04
N ARG A 59 4.02 3.00 0.98
CA ARG A 59 5.40 2.98 1.49
C ARG A 59 5.46 2.73 2.98
N ALA A 60 4.59 3.37 3.76
CA ALA A 60 4.51 3.11 5.19
C ALA A 60 4.17 1.64 5.45
N PHE A 61 3.16 1.09 4.76
CA PHE A 61 2.81 -0.34 4.81
C PHE A 61 4.04 -1.20 4.54
N CYS A 62 4.76 -0.93 3.44
CA CYS A 62 5.97 -1.65 3.06
C CYS A 62 7.10 -1.57 4.10
N GLN A 63 7.24 -0.45 4.80
CA GLN A 63 8.21 -0.26 5.88
C GLN A 63 7.76 -0.87 7.22
N THR A 64 6.45 -1.05 7.40
CA THR A 64 5.82 -1.58 8.62
C THR A 64 5.51 -3.07 8.57
N ILE A 65 5.88 -3.78 7.50
CA ILE A 65 5.86 -5.25 7.47
C ILE A 65 7.21 -5.74 8.00
N PRO A 66 7.43 -5.94 9.31
CA PRO A 66 8.35 -7.00 9.72
C PRO A 66 7.68 -8.31 9.32
N VAL A 67 8.45 -9.24 8.76
CA VAL A 67 8.00 -10.63 8.56
C VAL A 67 7.34 -11.07 9.87
N THR A 68 6.02 -11.28 9.84
CA THR A 68 5.14 -11.69 10.94
C THR A 68 4.42 -10.58 11.74
N GLU A 69 3.09 -10.69 11.69
CA GLU A 69 2.07 -10.29 12.69
C GLU A 69 1.26 -8.99 12.51
N LYS A 70 0.08 -9.21 11.89
CA LYS A 70 -1.25 -8.64 12.21
C LYS A 70 -1.41 -7.12 12.33
N ALA A 71 -2.03 -6.57 11.27
CA ALA A 71 -3.13 -5.60 11.31
C ALA A 71 -3.32 -4.80 12.62
N GLY A 72 -2.64 -3.66 12.71
CA GLY A 72 -2.89 -2.61 13.69
C GLY A 72 -3.34 -1.34 12.98
N GLU A 73 -4.66 -1.20 12.83
CA GLU A 73 -5.33 0.03 12.44
C GLU A 73 -4.92 1.18 13.38
N SER A 74 -4.22 2.20 12.88
CA SER A 74 -4.09 3.49 13.58
C SER A 74 -4.91 4.55 12.84
N LYS A 75 -6.23 4.52 13.12
CA LYS A 75 -7.08 5.69 12.96
C LYS A 75 -6.73 6.67 14.09
N ASP A 76 -5.96 7.70 13.79
CA ASP A 76 -5.88 8.86 14.68
C ASP A 76 -7.19 9.65 14.55
N GLY A 77 -8.17 9.22 15.34
CA GLY A 77 -9.39 9.94 15.63
C GLY A 77 -9.37 10.37 17.10
N ILE A 78 -8.98 11.62 17.36
CA ILE A 78 -9.32 12.27 18.63
C ILE A 78 -10.62 13.03 18.45
N ARG A 79 -11.69 12.43 18.98
CA ARG A 79 -13.00 13.04 19.20
C ARG A 79 -12.89 14.10 20.31
N GLY A 80 -13.47 15.27 20.06
CA GLY A 80 -14.28 16.06 21.00
C GLY A 80 -13.68 16.54 22.32
N ILE A 81 -13.69 17.86 22.52
CA ILE A 81 -14.07 18.43 23.81
C ILE A 81 -15.26 19.38 23.60
N PHE A 82 -16.39 19.02 24.20
CA PHE A 82 -17.43 19.96 24.58
C PHE A 82 -16.89 20.80 25.75
N GLN A 83 -17.01 22.12 25.66
CA GLN A 83 -17.30 23.01 26.79
C GLN A 83 -17.92 24.31 26.25
#